data_AF-A0A5D2UGC0-F1
#
_entry.id   AF-A0A5D2UGC0-F1
#
_cell.length_a   1.000
_cell.length_b   1.000
_cell.length_c   1.000
_cell.angle_alpha   90.00
_cell.angle_beta   90.00
_cell.angle_gamma   90.00
#
_symmetry.space_group_name_H-M   'P 1'
#
loop_
_entity.id
_entity.type
_entity.pdbx_description
1 polymer ?
#
loop_
_entity_poly.entity_id
_entity_poly.type
_entity_poly.pdbx_seq_one_letter_code
_entity_poly.pdbx_strand_id
1 'polypeptide(L)'
;KRGILKKAKELSILCDVELVLLLSSPTGKPTLFVGQNPNGLYNILQKVSNMPFVEREERDLKNLEIIVYLNQIEFMEDYLIESLNELRNMK
;
A
#
# COMPACT_ATOMS: atom_id res chain seq x y z
N LYS A 1 11.68 2.32 -0.74
CA LYS A 1 11.40 0.98 -1.31
C LYS A 1 11.99 -0.20 -0.50
N ARG A 2 13.21 -0.12 0.06
CA ARG A 2 13.85 -1.26 0.75
C ARG A 2 13.03 -1.86 1.91
N GLY A 3 12.44 -1.01 2.76
CA GLY A 3 11.64 -1.48 3.91
C GLY A 3 10.44 -2.34 3.52
N ILE A 4 9.61 -1.87 2.58
CA ILE A 4 8.43 -2.62 2.12
C ILE A 4 8.82 -3.92 1.39
N LEU A 5 9.91 -3.92 0.61
CA LEU A 5 10.43 -5.12 -0.04
C LEU A 5 10.90 -6.17 0.99
N LYS A 6 11.55 -5.74 2.08
CA LYS A 6 11.95 -6.64 3.17
C LYS A 6 10.72 -7.28 3.83
N LYS A 7 9.70 -6.48 4.14
CA LYS A 7 8.44 -6.98 4.74
C LYS A 7 7.70 -7.93 3.80
N ALA A 8 7.64 -7.62 2.51
CA ALA A 8 7.05 -8.50 1.50
C ALA A 8 7.76 -9.86 1.45
N LYS A 9 9.10 -9.87 1.52
CA LYS A 9 9.90 -11.10 1.61
C LYS A 9 9.61 -11.87 2.90
N GLU A 10 9.69 -11.21 4.06
CA GLU A 10 9.39 -11.81 5.37
C GLU A 10 8.01 -12.44 5.38
N LEU A 11 6.99 -11.74 4.90
CA LEU A 11 5.60 -12.22 4.85
C LEU A 11 5.45 -13.43 3.92
N SER A 12 6.04 -13.38 2.72
CA SER A 12 5.98 -14.51 1.77
C SER A 12 6.63 -15.78 2.32
N ILE A 13 7.64 -15.65 3.18
CA ILE A 13 8.34 -16.79 3.80
C ILE A 13 7.58 -17.30 5.01
N LEU A 14 7.25 -16.41 5.96
CA LEU A 14 6.74 -16.80 7.27
C LEU A 14 5.31 -17.34 7.21
N CYS A 15 4.50 -16.85 6.28
CA CYS A 15 3.11 -17.23 6.14
C CYS A 15 2.85 -18.18 4.98
N ASP A 16 3.89 -18.55 4.22
CA ASP A 16 3.79 -19.37 3.00
C ASP A 16 2.69 -18.86 2.05
N VAL A 17 2.72 -17.57 1.75
CA VAL A 17 1.73 -16.90 0.89
C VAL A 17 2.32 -16.55 -0.46
N GLU A 18 1.54 -16.79 -1.53
CA GLU A 18 1.83 -16.23 -2.84
C GLU A 18 1.68 -14.71 -2.78
N LEU A 19 2.77 -13.98 -2.98
CA LEU A 19 2.81 -12.53 -2.89
C LEU A 19 3.52 -11.92 -4.10
N VAL A 20 2.89 -10.91 -4.68
CA VAL A 20 3.47 -10.03 -5.71
C VAL A 20 3.31 -8.59 -5.25
N LEU A 21 4.37 -7.81 -5.36
CA LEU A 21 4.38 -6.39 -5.04
C LEU A 21 4.92 -5.60 -6.23
N LEU A 22 4.08 -4.75 -6.83
CA LEU A 22 4.45 -3.81 -7.88
C LEU A 22 4.47 -2.39 -7.31
N LEU A 23 5.64 -1.76 -7.31
CA LEU A 23 5.85 -0.40 -6.84
C LEU A 23 6.16 0.50 -8.03
N SER A 24 5.22 1.37 -8.41
CA SER A 24 5.47 2.45 -9.36
C SER A 24 6.04 3.66 -8.61
N SER A 25 7.11 4.26 -9.14
CA SER A 25 7.68 5.48 -8.60
C SER A 25 7.48 6.59 -9.63
N PRO A 26 7.01 7.79 -9.24
CA PRO A 26 6.75 8.87 -10.20
C PRO A 26 7.96 9.27 -11.05
N THR A 27 9.17 9.08 -10.53
CA THR A 27 10.43 9.51 -11.16
C THR A 27 11.40 8.36 -11.45
N GLY A 28 10.99 7.11 -11.22
CA GLY A 28 11.90 5.97 -11.25
C GLY A 28 11.29 4.74 -11.89
N LYS A 29 12.15 3.79 -12.25
CA LYS A 29 11.70 2.50 -12.80
C LYS A 29 10.79 1.78 -11.80
N PRO A 30 9.72 1.13 -12.28
CA PRO A 30 8.87 0.31 -11.44
C PRO A 30 9.70 -0.83 -10.84
N THR A 31 9.33 -1.24 -9.64
CA THR A 31 9.99 -2.33 -8.94
C THR A 31 8.98 -3.44 -8.75
N LEU A 32 9.31 -4.64 -9.26
CA LEU A 32 8.51 -5.84 -9.08
C LEU A 32 9.22 -6.76 -8.08
N PHE A 33 8.49 -7.20 -7.07
CA PHE A 33 8.86 -8.30 -6.20
C PHE A 33 7.87 -9.44 -6.39
N VAL A 34 8.41 -10.66 -6.48
CA VAL A 34 7.65 -11.90 -6.54
C VAL A 34 8.18 -12.79 -5.41
N GLY A 35 7.28 -13.43 -4.67
CA GLY A 35 7.62 -14.41 -3.64
C GLY A 35 8.40 -15.62 -4.18
N GLN A 36 8.65 -16.60 -3.32
CA GLN A 36 9.55 -17.73 -3.64
C GLN A 36 9.01 -18.67 -4.73
N ASN A 37 7.70 -18.72 -4.95
CA ASN A 37 7.10 -19.57 -5.97
C ASN A 37 7.42 -19.03 -7.38
N PRO A 38 8.13 -19.78 -8.25
CA PRO A 38 8.47 -19.35 -9.60
C PRO A 38 7.23 -19.07 -10.47
N ASN A 39 6.11 -19.74 -10.20
CA ASN A 39 4.83 -19.53 -10.89
C ASN A 39 3.93 -18.51 -10.18
N GLY A 40 4.36 -17.96 -9.05
CA GLY A 40 3.52 -17.11 -8.20
C GLY A 40 2.99 -15.87 -8.91
N LEU A 41 3.79 -15.26 -9.79
CA LEU A 41 3.35 -14.12 -10.60
C LEU A 41 2.19 -14.52 -11.53
N TYR A 42 2.34 -15.61 -12.27
CA TYR A 42 1.29 -16.10 -13.18
C TYR A 42 0.02 -16.47 -12.42
N ASN A 43 0.16 -17.22 -11.32
CA ASN A 43 -0.96 -17.65 -10.49
C ASN A 43 -1.76 -16.47 -9.95
N ILE A 44 -1.09 -15.43 -9.46
CA ILE A 44 -1.74 -14.21 -8.95
C ILE A 44 -2.39 -13.45 -10.10
N LEU A 45 -1.72 -13.29 -11.24
CA LEU A 45 -2.32 -12.60 -12.39
C LEU A 45 -3.57 -13.30 -12.90
N GLN A 46 -3.60 -14.64 -12.96
CA GLN A 46 -4.81 -15.38 -13.31
C GLN A 46 -5.93 -15.20 -12.29
N LYS A 47 -5.63 -15.26 -10.98
CA LYS A 47 -6.62 -15.02 -9.92
C LYS A 47 -7.21 -13.62 -10.04
N VAL A 48 -6.38 -12.61 -10.27
CA VAL A 48 -6.82 -11.22 -10.42
C VAL A 48 -7.58 -10.98 -11.72
N SER A 49 -7.20 -11.63 -12.82
CA SER A 49 -7.91 -11.49 -14.11
C SER A 49 -9.29 -12.13 -14.08
N ASN A 50 -9.44 -13.23 -13.33
CA ASN A 50 -10.69 -13.98 -13.22
C ASN A 50 -11.59 -13.48 -12.10
N MET A 51 -11.19 -12.43 -11.36
CA MET A 51 -12.01 -11.91 -10.27
C MET A 51 -13.23 -11.17 -10.84
N PRO A 52 -14.45 -11.44 -10.33
CA PRO A 52 -15.67 -10.76 -10.76
C PRO A 52 -15.57 -9.24 -10.67
N PHE A 53 -16.23 -8.54 -11.60
CA PHE A 53 -16.25 -7.07 -11.64
C PHE A 53 -16.73 -6.45 -10.32
N VAL A 54 -17.80 -6.99 -9.73
CA VAL A 54 -18.36 -6.49 -8.46
C VAL A 54 -17.34 -6.59 -7.32
N GLU A 55 -16.67 -7.74 -7.17
CA GLU A 55 -15.62 -7.91 -6.15
C GLU A 55 -14.43 -6.98 -6.38
N ARG A 56 -14.13 -6.65 -7.64
CA ARG A 56 -13.08 -5.69 -7.99
C ARG A 56 -13.45 -4.27 -7.61
N GLU A 57 -14.64 -3.82 -7.97
CA GLU A 57 -15.16 -2.50 -7.60
C GLU A 57 -15.29 -2.33 -6.08
N GLU A 58 -15.77 -3.35 -5.36
CA GLU A 58 -15.86 -3.31 -3.89
C GLU A 58 -14.49 -3.10 -3.23
N ARG A 59 -13.44 -3.75 -3.76
CA ARG A 59 -12.07 -3.57 -3.26
C ARG A 59 -11.57 -2.15 -3.56
N ASP A 60 -11.86 -1.62 -4.75
CA ASP A 60 -11.43 -0.28 -5.15
C ASP A 60 -12.15 0.81 -4.33
N LEU A 61 -13.45 0.65 -4.05
CA LEU A 61 -14.22 1.54 -3.17
C LEU A 61 -13.68 1.55 -1.74
N LYS A 62 -13.44 0.37 -1.15
CA LYS A 62 -12.86 0.24 0.20
C LYS A 62 -11.48 0.90 0.29
N ASN A 63 -10.66 0.74 -0.75
CA ASN A 63 -9.34 1.38 -0.80
C ASN A 63 -9.46 2.91 -0.88
N LEU A 64 -10.40 3.43 -1.67
CA LEU A 64 -10.62 4.87 -1.80
C LEU A 64 -11.11 5.48 -0.48
N GLU A 65 -12.03 4.80 0.21
CA GLU A 65 -12.54 5.21 1.51
C GLU A 65 -11.40 5.32 2.54
N ILE A 66 -10.51 4.32 2.61
CA ILE A 66 -9.33 4.35 3.48
C ILE A 66 -8.43 5.56 3.16
N ILE A 67 -8.18 5.84 1.87
CA ILE A 67 -7.35 6.97 1.46
C ILE A 67 -7.98 8.30 1.91
N VAL A 68 -9.30 8.46 1.77
CA VAL A 68 -10.00 9.66 2.22
C VAL A 68 -9.85 9.84 3.73
N TYR A 69 -10.01 8.78 4.52
CA TYR A 69 -9.82 8.84 5.97
C TYR A 69 -8.37 9.19 6.35
N LEU A 70 -7.37 8.60 5.70
CA LEU A 70 -5.96 8.90 5.95
C LEU A 70 -5.63 10.36 5.64
N ASN A 71 -6.13 10.89 4.53
CA ASN A 71 -5.93 12.30 4.17
C ASN A 71 -6.59 13.25 5.18
N GLN A 72 -7.75 12.88 5.74
CA GLN A 72 -8.38 13.67 6.80
C GLN A 72 -7.53 13.68 8.08
N ILE A 73 -6.93 12.54 8.44
CA ILE A 73 -6.03 12.45 9.60
C ILE A 73 -4.78 13.32 9.37
N GLU A 74 -4.14 13.21 8.21
CA GLU A 74 -2.96 14.03 7.87
C GLU A 74 -3.27 15.54 7.98
N PHE A 75 -4.42 15.97 7.45
CA PHE A 75 -4.86 17.36 7.57
C PHE A 75 -5.06 17.80 9.03
N MET A 76 -5.62 16.92 9.86
CA MET A 76 -5.78 17.22 11.29
C MET A 76 -4.44 17.28 12.02
N GLU A 77 -3.49 16.40 11.69
CA GLU A 77 -2.14 16.41 12.26
C GLU A 77 -1.42 17.71 11.94
N ASP A 78 -1.46 18.15 10.68
CA ASP A 78 -0.86 19.41 10.24
C ASP A 78 -1.45 20.63 11.00
N TYR A 79 -2.77 20.68 11.14
CA TYR A 79 -3.46 21.76 11.87
C TYR A 79 -3.06 21.80 13.36
N LEU A 80 -2.95 20.63 14.00
CA LEU A 80 -2.51 20.52 15.39
C LEU A 80 -1.05 20.96 15.56
N ILE A 81 -0.18 20.57 14.65
CA ILE A 81 1.23 20.98 14.64
C ILE A 81 1.34 22.50 14.51
N GLU A 82 0.57 23.11 13.60
CA GLU A 82 0.54 24.56 13.41
C GLU A 82 0.08 25.28 14.68
N SER A 83 -1.06 24.86 15.25
CA SER A 83 -1.62 25.43 16.48
C SER A 83 -0.64 25.34 17.67
N LEU A 84 0.05 24.21 17.82
CA LEU A 84 1.06 24.03 18.88
C LEU A 84 2.28 24.92 18.69
N ASN A 85 2.72 25.10 17.45
CA ASN A 85 3.83 26.01 17.12
C ASN A 85 3.46 27.46 17.45
N GLU A 86 2.23 27.90 17.15
CA GLU A 86 1.73 29.23 17.53
C GLU A 86 1.74 29.42 19.05
N LEU A 87 1.20 28.47 19.81
CA LEU A 87 1.19 28.50 21.27
C LEU A 87 2.61 28.54 21.86
N ARG A 88 3.56 27.82 21.27
CA ARG A 88 4.96 27.84 21.69
C ARG A 88 5.60 29.21 21.47
N ASN A 89 5.28 29.87 20.37
CA ASN A 89 5.86 31.16 20.00
C ASN A 89 5.26 32.35 20.79
N MET A 90 4.17 32.12 21.52
CA MET A 90 3.58 33.11 22.43
C MET A 90 4.20 33.09 23.84
N LYS A 91 5.04 32.10 24.16
CA LYS A 91 5.83 32.04 25.41
C LYS A 91 7.26 32.48 25.15
#